data_AF-A0A8S4FLL3-F1
#
_entry.id   AF-A0A8S4FLL3-F1
#
_cell.length_a   1.000
_cell.length_b   1.000
_cell.length_c   1.000
_cell.angle_alpha   90.00
_cell.angle_beta   90.00
_cell.angle_gamma   90.00
#
_symmetry.space_group_name_H-M   'P 1'
#
loop_
_entity.id
_entity.type
_entity.pdbx_description
1 polymer ?
#
loop_
_entity_poly.entity_id
_entity_poly.type
_entity_poly.pdbx_seq_one_letter_code
_entity_poly.pdbx_strand_id
1 'polypeptide(L)'
;MEDDDDVPALSAETFAALQEFYTEQQKRQEIFTKLEADDQLKENVLFDENWQLSQFWYDEATVQSLVSVIDKTVPDGGRVALISCPTLFVPVKRQIGERATVTLLEYDRRFEVHAPNFVFYDYNHPDKLPGDLPQSCDLVVADPPFLSEECITKTSQTIKLMAKDKIVVCTGAIMREKVEGLLDLKLCEFQPHHRNNLANEFSCYANFDLDGVLR
;
A
#
# COMPACT_ATOMS: atom_id res chain seq x y z
N MET A 1 -44.06 40.56 7.12
CA MET A 1 -42.86 40.74 7.96
C MET A 1 -42.66 39.38 8.60
N GLU A 2 -42.13 38.47 7.80
CA GLU A 2 -40.70 38.08 7.73
C GLU A 2 -40.47 36.93 8.70
N ASP A 3 -40.83 35.72 8.24
CA ASP A 3 -40.28 34.48 8.76
C ASP A 3 -38.82 34.44 8.27
N ASP A 4 -37.91 34.88 9.14
CA ASP A 4 -36.47 34.78 8.93
C ASP A 4 -36.11 33.30 9.09
N ASP A 5 -35.97 32.65 7.95
CA ASP A 5 -35.54 31.27 7.76
C ASP A 5 -34.10 31.19 8.33
N ASP A 6 -33.97 30.69 9.56
CA ASP A 6 -32.71 30.55 10.30
C ASP A 6 -31.83 29.50 9.57
N VAL A 7 -31.19 29.93 8.47
CA VAL A 7 -30.35 29.07 7.62
C VAL A 7 -29.18 28.60 8.50
N PRO A 8 -28.99 27.28 8.71
CA PRO A 8 -27.91 26.80 9.56
C PRO A 8 -26.55 27.24 8.98
N ALA A 9 -25.85 28.11 9.71
CA ALA A 9 -24.50 28.53 9.36
C ALA A 9 -23.50 27.43 9.79
N LEU A 10 -22.59 27.05 8.89
CA LEU A 10 -21.50 26.14 9.23
C LEU A 10 -20.63 26.76 10.32
N SER A 11 -20.18 25.95 11.29
CA SER A 11 -19.21 26.43 12.28
C SER A 11 -17.90 26.81 11.57
N ALA A 12 -17.12 27.71 12.18
CA ALA A 12 -15.82 28.10 11.65
C ALA A 12 -14.89 26.88 11.42
N GLU A 13 -15.00 25.87 12.27
CA GLU A 13 -14.29 24.60 12.16
C GLU A 13 -14.74 23.80 10.93
N THR A 14 -16.05 23.69 10.68
CA THR A 14 -16.58 22.99 9.50
C THR A 14 -16.23 23.72 8.21
N PHE A 15 -16.23 25.05 8.20
CA PHE A 15 -15.83 25.85 7.06
C PHE A 15 -14.33 25.67 6.73
N ALA A 16 -13.47 25.68 7.75
CA ALA A 16 -12.04 25.44 7.58
C ALA A 16 -11.75 24.03 7.03
N ALA A 17 -12.41 23.01 7.59
CA ALA A 17 -12.29 21.64 7.09
C ALA A 17 -12.79 21.50 5.64
N LEU A 18 -13.86 22.20 5.28
CA LEU A 18 -14.39 22.20 3.91
C LEU A 18 -13.42 22.89 2.93
N GLN A 19 -12.81 24.00 3.33
CA GLN A 19 -11.82 24.70 2.52
C GLN A 19 -10.53 23.88 2.33
N GLU A 20 -10.08 23.20 3.39
CA GLU A 20 -8.96 22.26 3.33
C GLU A 20 -9.27 21.12 2.35
N PHE A 21 -10.46 20.52 2.47
CA PHE A 21 -10.94 19.48 1.56
C PHE A 21 -10.92 19.95 0.09
N TYR A 22 -11.47 21.14 -0.22
CA TYR A 22 -11.44 21.65 -1.59
C TYR A 22 -10.02 21.90 -2.12
N THR A 23 -9.11 22.35 -1.25
CA THR A 23 -7.70 22.57 -1.61
C THR A 23 -7.00 21.25 -1.91
N GLU A 24 -7.25 20.20 -1.12
CA GLU A 24 -6.74 18.85 -1.38
C GLU A 24 -7.28 18.29 -2.70
N GLN A 25 -8.58 18.45 -2.97
CA GLN A 25 -9.20 18.02 -4.23
C GLN A 25 -8.57 18.73 -5.44
N GLN A 26 -8.35 20.04 -5.37
CA GLN A 26 -7.71 20.80 -6.45
C GLN A 26 -6.29 20.32 -6.71
N LYS A 27 -5.45 20.20 -5.68
CA LYS A 27 -4.08 19.71 -5.82
C LYS A 27 -4.05 18.31 -6.43
N ARG A 28 -4.95 17.42 -5.99
CA ARG A 28 -5.05 16.07 -6.53
C ARG A 28 -5.42 16.10 -8.02
N GLN A 29 -6.39 16.92 -8.40
CA GLN A 29 -6.81 17.06 -9.79
C GLN A 29 -5.68 17.64 -10.66
N GLU A 30 -4.93 18.61 -10.15
CA GLU A 30 -3.77 19.19 -10.85
C GLU A 30 -2.67 18.14 -11.08
N ILE A 31 -2.30 17.39 -10.04
CA ILE A 31 -1.31 16.30 -10.15
C ILE A 31 -1.81 15.24 -11.14
N PHE A 32 -3.05 14.79 -11.01
CA PHE A 32 -3.65 13.80 -11.90
C PHE A 32 -3.62 14.26 -13.36
N THR A 33 -4.10 15.49 -13.63
CA THR A 33 -4.16 16.04 -14.98
C THR A 33 -2.78 16.14 -15.61
N LYS A 34 -1.76 16.50 -14.82
CA LYS A 34 -0.37 16.55 -15.28
C LYS A 34 0.18 15.16 -15.60
N LEU A 35 0.00 14.20 -14.68
CA LEU A 35 0.45 12.82 -14.87
C LEU A 35 -0.26 12.14 -16.06
N GLU A 36 -1.54 12.46 -16.30
CA GLU A 36 -2.31 11.97 -17.44
C GLU A 36 -1.81 12.57 -18.76
N ALA A 37 -1.57 13.89 -18.79
CA ALA A 37 -1.05 14.59 -19.97
C ALA A 37 0.34 14.06 -20.39
N ASP A 38 1.17 13.67 -19.41
CA ASP A 38 2.51 13.13 -19.64
C ASP A 38 2.53 11.60 -19.83
N ASP A 39 1.37 10.92 -19.86
CA ASP A 39 1.17 9.44 -19.86
C ASP A 39 1.91 8.70 -18.72
N GLN A 40 2.27 9.43 -17.66
CA GLN A 40 3.03 8.94 -16.50
C GLN A 40 2.18 8.09 -15.57
N LEU A 41 0.84 8.17 -15.64
CA LEU A 41 -0.06 7.32 -14.84
C LEU A 41 0.18 5.81 -15.05
N LYS A 42 0.83 5.43 -16.16
CA LYS A 42 1.22 4.06 -16.48
C LYS A 42 2.64 3.72 -16.03
N GLU A 43 3.41 4.65 -15.50
CA GLU A 43 4.76 4.33 -15.05
C GLU A 43 4.74 3.51 -13.77
N ASN A 44 5.68 2.57 -13.65
CA ASN A 44 5.80 1.72 -12.47
C ASN A 44 6.17 2.54 -11.21
N VAL A 45 6.82 3.69 -11.41
CA VAL A 45 7.21 4.64 -10.36
C VAL A 45 6.79 6.03 -10.80
N LEU A 46 5.76 6.57 -10.15
CA LEU A 46 5.16 7.88 -10.49
C LEU A 46 5.84 9.06 -9.80
N PHE A 47 6.46 8.80 -8.65
CA PHE A 47 7.00 9.82 -7.77
C PHE A 47 8.40 9.44 -7.30
N ASP A 48 9.23 10.45 -7.10
CA ASP A 48 10.54 10.26 -6.49
C ASP A 48 10.42 9.78 -5.04
N GLU A 49 11.43 9.00 -4.62
CA GLU A 49 11.58 8.48 -3.26
C GLU A 49 11.55 9.61 -2.23
N ASN A 50 10.69 9.50 -1.21
CA ASN A 50 10.76 10.35 -0.04
C ASN A 50 11.46 9.63 1.12
N TRP A 51 12.71 10.00 1.35
CA TRP A 51 13.55 9.40 2.39
C TRP A 51 13.01 9.64 3.81
N GLN A 52 12.25 10.72 4.04
CA GLN A 52 11.60 10.97 5.33
C GLN A 52 10.46 9.99 5.62
N LEU A 53 9.86 9.42 4.57
CA LEU A 53 8.87 8.35 4.65
C LEU A 53 9.51 6.96 4.54
N SER A 54 10.84 6.90 4.46
CA SER A 54 11.61 5.66 4.22
C SER A 54 11.13 4.89 2.99
N GLN A 55 10.82 5.62 1.92
CA GLN A 55 10.46 5.05 0.63
C GLN A 55 11.71 4.66 -0.16
N PHE A 56 11.81 3.38 -0.53
CA PHE A 56 12.85 2.86 -1.38
C PHE A 56 12.22 1.99 -2.47
N TRP A 57 12.52 2.26 -3.73
CA TRP A 57 11.84 1.58 -4.83
C TRP A 57 12.52 0.26 -5.18
N TYR A 58 11.72 -0.80 -5.30
CA TYR A 58 12.18 -2.06 -5.85
C TYR A 58 12.73 -1.91 -7.26
N ASP A 59 13.74 -2.73 -7.57
CA ASP A 59 14.21 -2.89 -8.93
C ASP A 59 13.20 -3.65 -9.79
N GLU A 60 13.39 -3.60 -11.10
CA GLU A 60 12.45 -4.19 -12.06
C GLU A 60 12.34 -5.72 -11.90
N ALA A 61 13.43 -6.41 -11.58
CA ALA A 61 13.43 -7.86 -11.39
C ALA A 61 12.61 -8.29 -10.16
N THR A 62 12.71 -7.54 -9.07
CA THR A 62 11.93 -7.73 -7.84
C THR A 62 10.45 -7.48 -8.09
N VAL A 63 10.13 -6.38 -8.78
CA VAL A 63 8.75 -6.05 -9.17
C VAL A 63 8.15 -7.18 -10.01
N GLN A 64 8.84 -7.63 -11.06
CA GLN A 64 8.34 -8.69 -11.94
C GLN A 64 8.11 -10.01 -11.19
N SER A 65 9.03 -10.37 -10.29
CA SER A 65 8.91 -11.59 -9.48
C SER A 65 7.68 -11.52 -8.56
N LEU A 66 7.50 -10.41 -7.83
CA LEU A 66 6.37 -10.24 -6.92
C LEU A 66 5.04 -10.14 -7.68
N VAL A 67 4.99 -9.46 -8.83
CA VAL A 67 3.81 -9.44 -9.71
C VAL A 67 3.43 -10.85 -10.16
N SER A 68 4.41 -11.65 -10.58
CA SER A 68 4.20 -13.05 -10.99
C SER A 68 3.65 -13.91 -9.83
N VAL A 69 4.21 -13.75 -8.63
CA VAL A 69 3.69 -14.42 -7.42
C VAL A 69 2.24 -14.03 -7.18
N ILE A 70 1.93 -12.73 -7.16
CA ILE A 70 0.58 -12.24 -6.90
C ILE A 70 -0.40 -12.80 -7.95
N ASP A 71 -0.04 -12.76 -9.24
CA ASP A 71 -0.88 -13.25 -10.33
C ASP A 71 -1.19 -14.75 -10.19
N LYS A 72 -0.17 -15.58 -9.97
CA LYS A 72 -0.36 -17.03 -9.78
C LYS A 72 -1.09 -17.39 -8.48
N THR A 73 -1.07 -16.50 -7.49
CA THR A 73 -1.54 -16.79 -6.13
C THR A 73 -3.01 -16.42 -5.91
N VAL A 74 -3.47 -15.37 -6.58
CA VAL A 74 -4.77 -14.73 -6.34
C VAL A 74 -5.80 -15.28 -7.33
N PRO A 75 -6.95 -15.81 -6.87
CA PRO A 75 -8.00 -16.31 -7.75
C PRO A 75 -8.73 -15.17 -8.48
N ASP A 76 -9.50 -15.53 -9.51
CA ASP A 76 -10.40 -14.58 -10.16
C ASP A 76 -11.49 -14.12 -9.18
N GLY A 77 -11.77 -12.81 -9.20
CA GLY A 77 -12.58 -12.13 -8.19
C GLY A 77 -11.87 -11.90 -6.86
N GLY A 78 -10.60 -12.30 -6.73
CA GLY A 78 -9.81 -12.17 -5.51
C GLY A 78 -9.42 -10.74 -5.16
N ARG A 79 -8.91 -10.56 -3.95
CA ARG A 79 -8.50 -9.26 -3.41
C ARG A 79 -7.04 -9.25 -2.94
N VAL A 80 -6.30 -8.24 -3.37
CA VAL A 80 -4.90 -7.98 -3.00
C VAL A 80 -4.79 -6.65 -2.28
N ALA A 81 -4.13 -6.65 -1.13
CA ALA A 81 -3.72 -5.42 -0.46
C ALA A 81 -2.20 -5.28 -0.52
N LEU A 82 -1.75 -4.10 -0.93
CA LEU A 82 -0.35 -3.68 -0.91
C LEU A 82 -0.20 -2.65 0.21
N ILE A 83 0.53 -3.00 1.27
CA ILE A 83 0.73 -2.13 2.44
C ILE A 83 2.13 -1.53 2.37
N SER A 84 2.23 -0.21 2.30
CA SER A 84 3.49 0.54 2.25
C SER A 84 4.43 0.14 1.11
N CYS A 85 3.90 -0.49 0.05
CA CYS A 85 4.66 -0.97 -1.08
C CYS A 85 4.14 -0.39 -2.42
N PRO A 86 4.21 0.95 -2.59
CA PRO A 86 3.60 1.62 -3.75
C PRO A 86 4.25 1.24 -5.08
N THR A 87 5.53 0.81 -5.09
CA THR A 87 6.24 0.37 -6.30
C THR A 87 5.55 -0.79 -7.02
N LEU A 88 4.78 -1.61 -6.31
CA LEU A 88 4.05 -2.74 -6.89
C LEU A 88 2.68 -2.35 -7.45
N PHE A 89 2.12 -1.20 -7.09
CA PHE A 89 0.71 -0.91 -7.35
C PHE A 89 0.37 -0.88 -8.85
N VAL A 90 1.04 -0.05 -9.64
CA VAL A 90 0.79 0.06 -11.09
C VAL A 90 1.08 -1.26 -11.82
N PRO A 91 2.24 -1.93 -11.60
CA PRO A 91 2.51 -3.23 -12.21
C PRO A 91 1.47 -4.31 -11.91
N VAL A 92 1.08 -4.46 -10.65
CA VAL A 92 0.08 -5.46 -10.24
C VAL A 92 -1.29 -5.10 -10.82
N LYS A 93 -1.69 -3.83 -10.73
CA LYS A 93 -2.96 -3.33 -11.29
C LYS A 93 -3.05 -3.60 -12.79
N ARG A 94 -1.95 -3.43 -13.54
CA ARG A 94 -1.88 -3.76 -14.96
C ARG A 94 -2.02 -5.26 -15.21
N GLN A 95 -1.35 -6.09 -14.40
CA GLN A 95 -1.33 -7.54 -14.61
C GLN A 95 -2.67 -8.22 -14.29
N ILE A 96 -3.31 -7.85 -13.18
CA ILE A 96 -4.48 -8.57 -12.66
C ILE A 96 -5.75 -7.74 -12.53
N GLY A 97 -5.71 -6.44 -12.85
CA GLY A 97 -6.79 -5.51 -12.55
C GLY A 97 -8.13 -5.79 -13.25
N GLU A 98 -8.13 -6.58 -14.33
CA GLU A 98 -9.35 -7.03 -15.02
C GLU A 98 -10.05 -8.19 -14.28
N ARG A 99 -9.31 -8.99 -13.50
CA ARG A 99 -9.81 -10.19 -12.85
C ARG A 99 -9.84 -10.11 -11.33
N ALA A 100 -9.08 -9.21 -10.71
CA ALA A 100 -8.94 -9.09 -9.26
C ALA A 100 -8.85 -7.63 -8.80
N THR A 101 -9.20 -7.39 -7.53
CA THR A 101 -9.12 -6.06 -6.93
C THR A 101 -7.75 -5.85 -6.27
N VAL A 102 -7.12 -4.73 -6.56
CA VAL A 102 -5.83 -4.32 -5.96
C VAL A 102 -6.05 -3.02 -5.21
N THR A 103 -5.67 -3.00 -3.93
CA THR A 103 -5.77 -1.81 -3.06
C THR A 103 -4.40 -1.47 -2.50
N LEU A 104 -3.98 -0.22 -2.63
CA LEU A 104 -2.77 0.33 -2.01
C LEU A 104 -3.13 1.03 -0.70
N LEU A 105 -2.47 0.62 0.38
CA LEU A 105 -2.49 1.28 1.68
C LEU A 105 -1.17 2.03 1.83
N GLU A 106 -1.21 3.35 1.77
CA GLU A 106 0.01 4.16 1.75
C GLU A 106 -0.19 5.47 2.50
N TYR A 107 0.86 5.93 3.18
CA TYR A 107 0.87 7.17 3.95
C TYR A 107 1.06 8.39 3.04
N ASP A 108 1.86 8.24 1.99
CA ASP A 108 2.12 9.30 1.03
C ASP A 108 0.90 9.60 0.15
N ARG A 109 0.23 10.71 0.47
CA ARG A 109 -0.96 11.19 -0.22
C ARG A 109 -0.74 11.55 -1.69
N ARG A 110 0.51 11.62 -2.17
CA ARG A 110 0.77 11.76 -3.62
C ARG A 110 0.14 10.62 -4.42
N PHE A 111 0.08 9.42 -3.84
CA PHE A 111 -0.55 8.25 -4.46
C PHE A 111 -2.09 8.27 -4.44
N GLU A 112 -2.74 9.28 -3.84
CA GLU A 112 -4.20 9.46 -3.91
C GLU A 112 -4.73 9.61 -5.35
N VAL A 113 -3.87 9.92 -6.31
CA VAL A 113 -4.19 9.89 -7.75
C VAL A 113 -4.72 8.53 -8.23
N HIS A 114 -4.49 7.46 -7.45
CA HIS A 114 -5.00 6.11 -7.71
C HIS A 114 -6.35 5.80 -7.07
N ALA A 115 -7.04 6.79 -6.48
CA ALA A 115 -8.40 6.59 -5.98
C ALA A 115 -9.32 6.00 -7.09
N PRO A 116 -10.22 5.07 -6.75
CA PRO A 116 -10.59 4.62 -5.40
C PRO A 116 -9.72 3.48 -4.85
N ASN A 117 -8.69 3.04 -5.57
CA ASN A 117 -7.84 1.91 -5.18
C ASN A 117 -6.67 2.31 -4.25
N PHE A 118 -6.73 3.51 -3.70
CA PHE A 118 -5.82 4.03 -2.68
C PHE A 118 -6.57 4.23 -1.37
N VAL A 119 -5.92 3.86 -0.27
CA VAL A 119 -6.38 4.08 1.10
C VAL A 119 -5.25 4.79 1.84
N PHE A 120 -5.53 5.98 2.38
CA PHE A 120 -4.57 6.65 3.26
C PHE A 120 -4.37 5.79 4.50
N TYR A 121 -3.12 5.39 4.75
CA TYR A 121 -2.77 4.46 5.80
C TYR A 121 -1.63 5.02 6.66
N ASP A 122 -1.89 5.12 7.96
CA ASP A 122 -0.89 5.42 8.98
C ASP A 122 -0.75 4.20 9.89
N TYR A 123 0.42 3.58 9.90
CA TYR A 123 0.65 2.37 10.70
C TYR A 123 0.46 2.61 12.20
N ASN A 124 0.52 3.87 12.69
CA ASN A 124 0.23 4.18 14.10
C ASN A 124 -1.23 3.85 14.47
N HIS A 125 -2.11 3.76 13.46
CA HIS A 125 -3.53 3.47 13.58
C HIS A 125 -3.92 2.23 12.75
N PRO A 126 -3.46 1.03 13.13
CA PRO A 126 -3.62 -0.19 12.34
C PRO A 126 -5.09 -0.64 12.18
N ASP A 127 -5.98 -0.14 13.02
CA ASP A 127 -7.42 -0.39 13.04
C ASP A 127 -8.24 0.58 12.17
N LYS A 128 -7.64 1.69 11.70
CA LYS A 128 -8.31 2.66 10.81
C LYS A 128 -8.33 2.16 9.37
N LEU A 129 -9.10 1.10 9.14
CA LEU A 129 -9.31 0.50 7.82
C LEU A 129 -10.74 0.76 7.31
N PRO A 130 -10.91 0.96 5.99
CA PRO A 130 -12.22 0.89 5.34
C PRO A 130 -13.01 -0.36 5.75
N GLY A 131 -14.32 -0.21 5.98
CA GLY A 131 -15.15 -1.26 6.58
C GLY A 131 -15.27 -2.55 5.75
N ASP A 132 -14.90 -2.52 4.48
CA ASP A 132 -14.94 -3.66 3.55
C ASP A 132 -13.62 -4.43 3.43
N LEU A 133 -12.55 -3.96 4.09
CA LEU A 133 -11.22 -4.58 4.03
C LEU A 133 -10.95 -5.67 5.09
N PRO A 134 -11.50 -5.65 6.32
CA PRO A 134 -11.24 -6.69 7.30
C PRO A 134 -11.56 -8.10 6.78
N GLN A 135 -10.62 -9.03 6.97
CA GLN A 135 -10.70 -10.46 6.61
C GLN A 135 -11.15 -10.72 5.17
N SER A 136 -10.81 -9.81 4.25
CA SER A 136 -11.30 -9.85 2.87
C SER A 136 -10.21 -10.11 1.82
N CYS A 137 -8.93 -9.92 2.17
CA CYS A 137 -7.83 -10.00 1.22
C CYS A 137 -7.29 -11.43 1.12
N ASP A 138 -7.37 -12.05 -0.06
CA ASP A 138 -6.81 -13.38 -0.32
C ASP A 138 -5.27 -13.36 -0.26
N LEU A 139 -4.66 -12.21 -0.58
CA LEU A 139 -3.23 -11.96 -0.44
C LEU A 139 -2.96 -10.54 0.11
N VAL A 140 -2.14 -10.45 1.15
CA VAL A 140 -1.57 -9.18 1.63
C VAL A 140 -0.07 -9.19 1.40
N VAL A 141 0.44 -8.17 0.71
CA VAL A 141 1.87 -7.91 0.54
C VAL A 141 2.22 -6.63 1.28
N ALA A 142 3.21 -6.68 2.16
CA ALA A 142 3.63 -5.52 2.94
C ALA A 142 5.13 -5.26 2.85
N ASP A 143 5.48 -3.97 2.81
CA ASP A 143 6.85 -3.47 2.93
C ASP A 143 6.89 -2.34 3.97
N PRO A 144 6.97 -2.66 5.27
CA PRO A 144 6.88 -1.66 6.33
C PRO A 144 8.01 -0.63 6.23
N PRO A 145 7.72 0.68 6.35
CA PRO A 145 8.68 1.75 6.02
C PRO A 145 9.91 1.78 6.94
N PHE A 146 9.76 1.41 8.20
CA PHE A 146 10.84 1.48 9.19
C PHE A 146 11.25 0.11 9.70
N LEU A 147 12.56 -0.11 9.87
CA LEU A 147 13.14 -1.28 10.52
C LEU A 147 13.10 -1.16 12.05
N SER A 148 11.91 -0.91 12.60
CA SER A 148 11.67 -0.79 14.03
C SER A 148 10.65 -1.82 14.50
N GLU A 149 10.79 -2.26 15.75
CA GLU A 149 9.86 -3.22 16.36
C GLU A 149 8.43 -2.68 16.39
N GLU A 150 8.26 -1.39 16.66
CA GLU A 150 6.95 -0.74 16.65
C GLU A 150 6.29 -0.81 15.27
N CYS A 151 7.03 -0.42 14.22
CA CYS A 151 6.53 -0.40 12.85
C CYS A 151 6.09 -1.79 12.38
N ILE A 152 6.94 -2.82 12.59
CA ILE A 152 6.58 -4.18 12.19
C ILE A 152 5.43 -4.75 13.03
N THR A 153 5.37 -4.44 14.33
CA THR A 153 4.29 -4.89 15.21
C THR A 153 2.96 -4.30 14.77
N LYS A 154 2.92 -3.00 14.51
CA LYS A 154 1.72 -2.29 14.07
C LYS A 154 1.28 -2.72 12.68
N THR A 155 2.21 -2.84 11.74
CA THR A 155 1.90 -3.34 10.39
C THR A 155 1.39 -4.79 10.44
N SER A 156 1.95 -5.63 11.33
CA SER A 156 1.44 -6.99 11.56
C SER A 156 0.01 -6.99 12.11
N GLN A 157 -0.38 -6.02 12.94
CA GLN A 157 -1.77 -5.87 13.39
C GLN A 157 -2.69 -5.57 12.21
N THR A 158 -2.31 -4.63 11.33
CA THR A 158 -3.05 -4.31 10.10
C THR A 158 -3.19 -5.55 9.20
N ILE A 159 -2.09 -6.27 8.95
CA ILE A 159 -2.08 -7.50 8.14
C ILE A 159 -3.07 -8.51 8.72
N LYS A 160 -3.05 -8.77 10.04
CA LYS A 160 -3.98 -9.69 10.69
C LYS A 160 -5.44 -9.27 10.57
N LEU A 161 -5.72 -7.97 10.55
CA LEU A 161 -7.09 -7.50 10.37
C LEU A 161 -7.57 -7.77 8.94
N MET A 162 -6.71 -7.66 7.93
CA MET A 162 -7.08 -7.71 6.51
C MET A 162 -6.95 -9.10 5.86
N ALA A 163 -5.89 -9.82 6.18
CA ALA A 163 -5.51 -11.06 5.51
C ALA A 163 -6.48 -12.18 5.86
N LYS A 164 -7.01 -12.83 4.82
CA LYS A 164 -7.84 -14.02 4.94
C LYS A 164 -7.01 -15.31 4.93
N ASP A 165 -5.94 -15.33 4.13
CA ASP A 165 -5.13 -16.54 3.93
C ASP A 165 -3.65 -16.20 3.76
N LYS A 166 -3.25 -15.64 2.61
CA LYS A 166 -1.83 -15.54 2.25
C LYS A 166 -1.23 -14.19 2.61
N ILE A 167 0.00 -14.24 3.11
CA ILE A 167 0.75 -13.08 3.57
C ILE A 167 2.16 -13.15 2.99
N VAL A 168 2.63 -12.02 2.47
CA VAL A 168 4.02 -11.77 2.08
C VAL A 168 4.48 -10.49 2.75
N VAL A 169 5.64 -10.53 3.41
CA VAL A 169 6.30 -9.35 3.98
C VAL A 169 7.72 -9.28 3.45
N CYS A 170 8.04 -8.17 2.79
CA CYS A 170 9.40 -7.78 2.48
C CYS A 170 9.84 -6.78 3.54
N THR A 171 10.97 -7.01 4.19
CA THR A 171 11.50 -6.10 5.21
C THR A 171 12.98 -6.39 5.44
N GLY A 172 13.65 -5.60 6.27
CA GLY A 172 15.05 -5.83 6.63
C GLY A 172 15.24 -7.18 7.31
N ALA A 173 16.31 -7.92 6.96
CA ALA A 173 16.61 -9.25 7.48
C ALA A 173 16.68 -9.30 9.03
N ILE A 174 17.01 -8.16 9.64
CA ILE A 174 17.05 -7.98 11.11
C ILE A 174 15.67 -8.19 11.77
N MET A 175 14.57 -8.03 11.02
CA MET A 175 13.20 -8.17 11.51
C MET A 175 12.70 -9.62 11.50
N ARG A 176 13.52 -10.59 11.09
CA ARG A 176 13.17 -12.02 10.95
C ARG A 176 12.39 -12.57 12.14
N GLU A 177 12.94 -12.48 13.35
CA GLU A 177 12.31 -13.07 14.55
C GLU A 177 10.92 -12.45 14.83
N LYS A 178 10.74 -11.17 14.47
CA LYS A 178 9.46 -10.47 14.66
C LYS A 178 8.43 -10.93 13.64
N VAL A 179 8.77 -11.03 12.36
CA VAL A 179 7.83 -11.53 11.34
C VAL A 179 7.47 -13.00 11.56
N GLU A 180 8.43 -13.84 11.95
CA GLU A 180 8.20 -15.23 12.32
C GLU A 180 7.27 -15.31 13.54
N GLY A 181 7.58 -14.57 14.63
CA GLY A 181 6.80 -14.64 15.86
C GLY A 181 5.42 -13.96 15.81
N LEU A 182 5.27 -12.89 15.03
CA LEU A 182 4.02 -12.14 14.95
C LEU A 182 3.05 -12.71 13.92
N LEU A 183 3.55 -13.22 12.79
CA LEU A 183 2.74 -13.57 11.62
C LEU A 183 2.92 -15.02 11.16
N ASP A 184 3.78 -15.82 11.82
CA ASP A 184 4.10 -17.20 11.43
C ASP A 184 4.60 -17.33 9.98
N LEU A 185 5.34 -16.30 9.52
CA LEU A 185 5.95 -16.29 8.19
C LEU A 185 7.27 -17.05 8.21
N LYS A 186 7.68 -17.57 7.06
CA LYS A 186 8.97 -18.23 6.88
C LYS A 186 9.80 -17.47 5.86
N LEU A 187 11.11 -17.43 6.08
CA LEU A 187 12.07 -16.86 5.13
C LEU A 187 11.98 -17.58 3.78
N CYS A 188 11.85 -16.81 2.70
CA CYS A 188 11.87 -17.29 1.31
C CYS A 188 13.31 -17.34 0.77
N GLU A 189 13.54 -18.15 -0.26
CA GLU A 189 14.77 -18.11 -1.06
C GLU A 189 14.85 -16.81 -1.86
N PHE A 190 13.72 -16.33 -2.39
CA PHE A 190 13.60 -15.03 -3.05
C PHE A 190 14.05 -13.87 -2.15
N GLN A 191 14.97 -13.05 -2.66
CA GLN A 191 15.47 -11.84 -1.98
C GLN A 191 15.09 -10.59 -2.78
N PRO A 192 14.36 -9.61 -2.19
CA PRO A 192 14.00 -8.38 -2.87
C PRO A 192 15.21 -7.44 -2.97
N HIS A 193 15.31 -6.75 -4.11
CA HIS A 193 16.34 -5.76 -4.41
C HIS A 193 15.71 -4.41 -4.73
N HIS A 194 16.49 -3.35 -4.52
CA HIS A 194 16.06 -1.97 -4.69
C HIS A 194 16.88 -1.30 -5.79
N ARG A 195 16.30 -0.29 -6.44
CA ARG A 195 16.98 0.50 -7.50
C ARG A 195 18.25 1.16 -7.00
N ASN A 196 18.21 1.64 -5.76
CA ASN A 196 19.32 2.26 -5.07
C ASN A 196 19.92 1.27 -4.08
N ASN A 197 21.25 1.29 -3.94
CA ASN A 197 21.93 0.45 -2.95
C ASN A 197 21.56 0.90 -1.54
N LEU A 198 20.95 -0.01 -0.78
CA LEU A 198 20.67 0.18 0.64
C LEU A 198 21.75 -0.53 1.47
N ALA A 199 22.10 0.05 2.61
CA ALA A 199 23.07 -0.55 3.53
C ALA A 199 22.50 -1.76 4.29
N ASN A 200 21.18 -1.80 4.47
CA ASN A 200 20.49 -2.88 5.16
C ASN A 200 20.22 -4.03 4.18
N GLU A 201 20.39 -5.25 4.65
CA GLU A 201 19.96 -6.46 3.95
C GLU A 201 18.44 -6.60 4.08
N PHE A 202 17.76 -6.90 2.97
CA PHE A 202 16.31 -7.13 2.93
C PHE A 202 16.03 -8.56 2.53
N SER A 203 14.94 -9.10 3.08
CA SER A 203 14.48 -10.46 2.82
C SER A 203 12.97 -10.51 2.64
N CYS A 204 12.50 -11.56 1.98
CA CYS A 204 11.09 -11.85 1.80
C CYS A 204 10.65 -12.98 2.75
N TYR A 205 9.47 -12.85 3.34
CA TYR A 205 8.87 -13.84 4.23
C TYR A 205 7.43 -14.10 3.81
N ALA A 206 7.01 -15.36 3.82
CA ALA A 206 5.65 -15.75 3.46
C ALA A 206 5.12 -16.92 4.31
N ASN A 207 3.80 -17.05 4.42
CA ASN A 207 3.15 -18.20 5.08
C ASN A 207 2.80 -19.35 4.11
N PHE A 208 3.22 -19.26 2.85
CA PHE A 208 3.05 -20.27 1.81
C PHE A 208 4.36 -20.45 1.02
N ASP A 209 4.42 -21.48 0.17
CA ASP A 209 5.58 -21.76 -0.67
C ASP A 209 5.70 -20.76 -1.84
N LEU A 210 6.16 -19.55 -1.53
CA LEU A 210 6.36 -18.47 -2.50
C LEU A 210 7.40 -18.84 -3.56
N ASP A 211 8.49 -19.51 -3.15
CA ASP A 211 9.57 -19.90 -4.06
C ASP A 211 9.10 -20.97 -5.05
N GLY A 212 8.27 -21.91 -4.61
CA GLY A 212 7.60 -22.87 -5.48
C GLY A 212 6.66 -22.20 -6.51
N VAL A 213 6.03 -21.08 -6.15
CA VAL A 213 5.19 -20.28 -7.08
C VAL A 213 6.04 -19.53 -8.12
N LEU A 214 7.27 -19.14 -7.78
CA LEU A 214 8.18 -18.46 -8.71
C LEU A 214 8.79 -19.38 -9.76
N ARG A 215 8.89 -20.68 -9.47
CA ARG A 215 9.37 -21.71 -10.42
C ARG A 215 8.39 -21.91 -11.58
#